data_AF-R1E8V1-F1
#
_entry.id   AF-R1E8V1-F1
#
_cell.length_a   1.000
_cell.length_b   1.000
_cell.length_c   1.000
_cell.angle_alpha   90.00
_cell.angle_beta   90.00
_cell.angle_gamma   90.00
#
_symmetry.space_group_name_H-M   'P 1'
#
loop_
_entity.id
_entity.type
_entity.pdbx_description
1 polymer ?
#
loop_
_entity_poly.entity_id
_entity_poly.type
_entity_poly.pdbx_seq_one_letter_code
_entity_poly.pdbx_strand_id
1 'polypeptide(L)'
;MHNTGFMIVQQGTRASTILRSWSTCIDNKVAFPGCAEWANKWPFDQGAFGEQIRYAFDEPDDIVDLPCAEANGYPDSATECEGTFIRHFWRKRYLLKHGVEDSIVQVIAQMALGNLRNSEFATVA
;
A
#
# COMPACT_ATOMS: atom_id res chain seq x y z
N MET A 1 -2.71 -4.04 -11.83
CA MET A 1 -3.77 -4.19 -10.79
C MET A 1 -3.31 -3.46 -9.56
N HIS A 2 -4.15 -2.59 -8.97
CA HIS A 2 -3.81 -1.87 -7.73
C HIS A 2 -3.67 -2.85 -6.55
N ASN A 3 -2.84 -2.52 -5.56
CA ASN A 3 -2.72 -3.27 -4.32
C ASN A 3 -3.44 -2.52 -3.20
N THR A 4 -4.49 -3.12 -2.61
CA THR A 4 -5.31 -2.50 -1.57
C THR A 4 -4.81 -2.80 -0.15
N GLY A 5 -3.68 -3.50 0.00
CA GLY A 5 -3.09 -3.80 1.31
C GLY A 5 -2.59 -2.59 2.12
N PHE A 6 -2.40 -1.45 1.46
CA PHE A 6 -2.08 -0.16 2.07
C PHE A 6 -2.69 0.96 1.23
N MET A 7 -3.38 1.90 1.86
CA MET A 7 -4.01 3.05 1.24
C MET A 7 -3.94 4.25 2.19
N ILE A 8 -3.80 5.44 1.63
CA ILE A 8 -3.95 6.71 2.35
C ILE A 8 -5.28 7.31 1.91
N VAL A 9 -6.17 7.56 2.87
CA VAL A 9 -7.51 8.06 2.57
C VAL A 9 -7.71 9.39 3.28
N GLN A 10 -7.99 10.44 2.52
CA GLN A 10 -8.34 11.74 3.08
C GLN A 10 -9.79 11.72 3.58
N GLN A 11 -10.01 12.14 4.82
CA GLN A 11 -11.36 12.26 5.36
C GLN A 11 -12.18 13.27 4.54
N GLY A 12 -13.30 12.84 4.00
CA GLY A 12 -14.20 13.69 3.22
C GLY A 12 -15.41 12.94 2.68
N THR A 13 -16.37 13.69 2.12
CA THR A 13 -17.59 13.13 1.51
C THR A 13 -17.27 12.27 0.29
N ARG A 14 -16.31 12.70 -0.54
CA ARG A 14 -15.88 11.95 -1.73
C ARG A 14 -15.27 10.60 -1.35
N ALA A 15 -14.26 10.59 -0.49
CA ALA A 15 -13.64 9.37 0.01
C ALA A 15 -14.65 8.42 0.69
N SER A 16 -15.55 8.97 1.51
CA SER A 16 -16.61 8.19 2.17
C SER A 16 -17.56 7.55 1.15
N THR A 17 -17.86 8.25 0.05
CA THR A 17 -18.69 7.72 -1.05
C THR A 17 -17.99 6.58 -1.76
N ILE A 18 -16.69 6.73 -2.09
CA ILE A 18 -15.87 5.68 -2.71
C ILE A 18 -15.85 4.44 -1.82
N LEU A 19 -15.47 4.59 -0.55
CA LEU A 19 -15.39 3.47 0.40
C LEU A 19 -16.75 2.79 0.61
N ARG A 20 -17.84 3.57 0.70
CA ARG A 20 -19.19 3.00 0.81
C ARG A 20 -19.55 2.21 -0.43
N SER A 21 -19.40 2.79 -1.62
CA SER A 21 -19.68 2.11 -2.89
C SER A 21 -18.89 0.82 -3.04
N TRP A 22 -17.61 0.81 -2.62
CA TRP A 22 -16.79 -0.39 -2.58
C TRP A 22 -17.35 -1.44 -1.62
N SER A 23 -17.63 -1.06 -0.38
CA SER A 23 -18.14 -1.99 0.65
C SER A 23 -19.50 -2.61 0.31
N THR A 24 -20.34 -1.92 -0.47
CA THR A 24 -21.69 -2.36 -0.85
C THR A 24 -21.82 -2.77 -2.32
N CYS A 25 -20.71 -2.87 -3.06
CA CYS A 25 -20.77 -3.07 -4.51
C CYS A 25 -21.44 -4.40 -4.91
N ILE A 26 -21.34 -5.40 -4.05
CA ILE A 26 -21.90 -6.75 -4.25
C ILE A 26 -23.43 -6.69 -4.33
N ASP A 27 -24.05 -5.76 -3.59
CA ASP A 27 -25.50 -5.59 -3.54
C ASP A 27 -26.01 -4.73 -4.70
N ASN A 28 -25.18 -3.84 -5.24
CA ASN A 28 -25.55 -2.91 -6.31
C ASN A 28 -25.14 -3.44 -7.69
N LYS A 29 -25.87 -4.46 -8.15
CA LYS A 29 -25.63 -5.13 -9.45
C LYS A 29 -25.83 -4.23 -10.67
N VAL A 30 -26.58 -3.13 -10.53
CA VAL A 30 -26.84 -2.19 -11.62
C VAL A 30 -25.63 -1.27 -11.82
N ALA A 31 -25.08 -0.73 -10.74
CA ALA A 31 -23.91 0.16 -10.83
C ALA A 31 -22.59 -0.62 -10.98
N PHE A 32 -22.48 -1.82 -10.40
CA PHE A 32 -21.24 -2.61 -10.39
C PHE A 32 -21.48 -4.04 -10.89
N PRO A 33 -21.75 -4.22 -12.19
CA PRO A 33 -21.99 -5.54 -12.76
C PRO A 33 -20.73 -6.42 -12.62
N GLY A 34 -20.87 -7.54 -11.92
CA GLY A 34 -19.76 -8.48 -11.68
C GLY A 34 -19.04 -8.29 -10.34
N CYS A 35 -19.37 -7.26 -9.54
CA CYS A 35 -18.69 -7.08 -8.24
C CYS A 35 -18.88 -8.28 -7.29
N ALA A 36 -20.03 -8.97 -7.39
CA ALA A 36 -20.34 -10.14 -6.58
C ALA A 36 -19.40 -11.34 -6.78
N GLU A 37 -18.71 -11.43 -7.92
CA GLU A 37 -17.73 -12.50 -8.17
C GLU A 37 -16.57 -12.44 -7.16
N TRP A 38 -16.14 -11.23 -6.82
CA TRP A 38 -15.02 -10.98 -5.92
C TRP A 38 -15.27 -11.39 -4.47
N ALA A 39 -16.53 -11.64 -4.07
CA ALA A 39 -16.83 -12.16 -2.74
C ALA A 39 -16.16 -13.53 -2.48
N ASN A 40 -15.95 -14.33 -3.53
CA ASN A 40 -15.43 -15.69 -3.43
C ASN A 40 -14.24 -15.96 -4.37
N LYS A 41 -13.68 -14.91 -4.99
CA LYS A 41 -12.60 -15.01 -5.96
C LYS A 41 -11.41 -14.17 -5.53
N TRP A 42 -10.25 -14.80 -5.41
CA TRP A 42 -8.99 -14.08 -5.20
C TRP A 42 -8.74 -13.07 -6.34
N PRO A 43 -8.32 -11.82 -6.05
CA PRO A 43 -7.86 -11.31 -4.76
C PRO A 43 -8.92 -10.52 -3.97
N PHE A 44 -10.18 -10.95 -4.01
CA PHE A 44 -11.28 -10.44 -3.21
C PHE A 44 -11.52 -8.93 -3.37
N ASP A 45 -11.50 -8.16 -2.27
CA ASP A 45 -11.76 -6.73 -2.27
C ASP A 45 -10.82 -5.97 -3.21
N GLN A 46 -9.55 -6.41 -3.34
CA GLN A 46 -8.60 -5.82 -4.27
C GLN A 46 -9.05 -5.98 -5.73
N GLY A 47 -9.64 -7.12 -6.05
CA GLY A 47 -10.24 -7.39 -7.37
C GLY A 47 -11.47 -6.53 -7.62
N ALA A 48 -12.37 -6.44 -6.64
CA ALA A 48 -13.52 -5.54 -6.71
C ALA A 48 -13.08 -4.09 -6.91
N PHE A 49 -12.06 -3.63 -6.19
CA PHE A 49 -11.54 -2.29 -6.35
C PHE A 49 -10.94 -2.06 -7.74
N GLY A 50 -10.03 -2.95 -8.14
CA GLY A 50 -9.27 -2.83 -9.37
C GLY A 50 -10.08 -3.04 -10.66
N GLU A 51 -11.20 -3.74 -10.60
CA GLU A 51 -11.99 -4.08 -11.80
C GLU A 51 -13.35 -3.37 -11.83
N GLN A 52 -13.81 -2.78 -10.72
CA GLN A 52 -15.12 -2.12 -10.64
C GLN A 52 -15.00 -0.71 -10.09
N ILE A 53 -14.55 -0.57 -8.83
CA ILE A 53 -14.66 0.71 -8.11
C ILE A 53 -13.82 1.80 -8.76
N ARG A 54 -12.56 1.51 -9.10
CA ARG A 54 -11.67 2.55 -9.65
C ARG A 54 -12.14 3.14 -10.97
N TYR A 55 -12.96 2.41 -11.72
CA TYR A 55 -13.50 2.88 -12.99
C TYR A 55 -14.79 3.68 -12.82
N ALA A 56 -15.46 3.57 -11.68
CA ALA A 56 -16.64 4.37 -11.36
C ALA A 56 -16.28 5.71 -10.68
N PHE A 57 -15.02 5.88 -10.28
CA PHE A 57 -14.47 7.05 -9.60
C PHE A 57 -13.16 7.46 -10.28
N ASP A 58 -13.30 8.05 -11.46
CA ASP A 58 -12.20 8.35 -12.40
C ASP A 58 -11.82 9.84 -12.43
N GLU A 59 -12.31 10.64 -11.47
CA GLU A 59 -11.86 12.03 -11.33
C GLU A 59 -10.37 12.06 -10.96
N PRO A 60 -9.58 13.05 -11.43
CA PRO A 60 -8.13 13.06 -11.28
C PRO A 60 -7.61 12.91 -9.84
N ASP A 61 -8.38 13.37 -8.86
CA ASP A 61 -8.02 13.38 -7.44
C ASP A 61 -8.72 12.28 -6.61
N ASP A 62 -9.50 11.39 -7.23
CA ASP A 62 -10.22 10.35 -6.50
C ASP A 62 -9.30 9.22 -6.05
N ILE A 63 -8.50 8.70 -6.99
CA ILE A 63 -7.66 7.52 -6.79
C ILE A 63 -6.31 7.82 -7.45
N VAL A 64 -5.31 8.02 -6.60
CA VAL A 64 -3.93 8.27 -7.02
C VAL A 64 -3.09 7.05 -6.66
N ASP A 65 -2.42 6.49 -7.66
CA ASP A 65 -1.49 5.37 -7.47
C ASP A 65 -0.23 5.83 -6.75
N LEU A 66 0.12 5.12 -5.67
CA LEU A 66 1.44 5.25 -5.06
C LEU A 66 2.46 4.40 -5.83
N PRO A 67 3.71 4.86 -6.03
CA PRO A 67 4.74 4.05 -6.68
C PRO A 67 4.98 2.74 -5.92
N CYS A 68 4.88 1.60 -6.58
CA CYS A 68 5.00 0.30 -5.90
C CYS A 68 6.40 0.03 -5.32
N ALA A 69 7.44 0.64 -5.92
CA ALA A 69 8.81 0.59 -5.43
C ALA A 69 8.96 1.24 -4.04
N GLU A 70 8.05 2.15 -3.70
CA GLU A 70 8.04 2.91 -2.45
C GLU A 70 7.01 2.35 -1.47
N ALA A 71 5.77 2.17 -1.93
CA ALA A 71 4.65 1.80 -1.09
C ALA A 71 4.06 0.45 -1.50
N ASN A 72 3.73 -0.37 -0.50
CA ASN A 72 2.96 -1.60 -0.67
C ASN A 72 3.65 -2.65 -1.59
N GLY A 73 4.98 -2.59 -1.68
CA GLY A 73 5.82 -3.51 -2.45
C GLY A 73 6.15 -4.78 -1.67
N TYR A 74 6.50 -5.85 -2.36
CA TYR A 74 6.89 -7.12 -1.77
C TYR A 74 8.30 -7.47 -2.24
N PRO A 75 9.36 -7.26 -1.42
CA PRO A 75 10.75 -7.42 -1.85
C PRO A 75 11.06 -8.79 -2.49
N ASP A 76 10.39 -9.83 -2.00
CA ASP A 76 10.54 -11.20 -2.47
C ASP A 76 9.75 -11.51 -3.77
N SER A 77 9.17 -10.50 -4.42
CA SER A 77 8.45 -10.65 -5.70
C SER A 77 9.38 -10.84 -6.89
N ALA A 78 10.67 -10.49 -6.76
CA ALA A 78 11.61 -10.34 -7.87
C ALA A 78 11.12 -9.36 -8.96
N THR A 79 10.45 -8.29 -8.54
CA THR A 79 10.02 -7.17 -9.39
C THR A 79 10.57 -5.86 -8.83
N GLU A 80 10.40 -4.75 -9.53
CA GLU A 80 10.78 -3.41 -9.09
C GLU A 80 9.99 -2.90 -7.85
N CYS A 81 8.96 -3.64 -7.41
CA CYS A 81 8.08 -3.26 -6.32
C CYS A 81 8.64 -3.70 -4.96
N GLU A 82 9.74 -3.08 -4.54
CA GLU A 82 10.47 -3.43 -3.31
C GLU A 82 9.76 -2.94 -2.03
N GLY A 83 9.00 -1.85 -2.09
CA GLY A 83 8.32 -1.30 -0.91
C GLY A 83 9.29 -0.61 0.05
N THR A 84 10.08 0.35 -0.46
CA THR A 84 11.10 1.09 0.29
C THR A 84 10.62 1.65 1.63
N PHE A 85 9.40 2.21 1.66
CA PHE A 85 8.78 2.74 2.87
C PHE A 85 7.82 1.76 3.52
N ILE A 86 7.01 1.05 2.71
CA ILE A 86 6.01 0.10 3.19
C ILE A 86 6.16 -1.22 2.45
N ARG A 87 6.56 -2.27 3.17
CA ARG A 87 6.69 -3.64 2.66
C ARG A 87 5.44 -4.45 2.99
N HIS A 88 4.89 -5.13 2.00
CA HIS A 88 3.68 -5.95 2.11
C HIS A 88 3.99 -7.43 1.87
N PHE A 89 4.22 -8.18 2.95
CA PHE A 89 4.51 -9.61 2.91
C PHE A 89 3.26 -10.49 2.70
N TRP A 90 2.45 -10.21 1.67
CA TRP A 90 1.15 -10.87 1.45
C TRP A 90 1.27 -12.37 1.11
N ARG A 91 2.34 -12.75 0.39
CA ARG A 91 2.61 -14.13 -0.03
C ARG A 91 3.40 -14.93 1.03
N LYS A 92 4.58 -14.44 1.46
CA LYS A 92 5.41 -15.08 2.49
C LYS A 92 5.28 -14.35 3.83
N ARG A 93 4.12 -14.51 4.48
CA ARG A 93 3.79 -13.80 5.75
C ARG A 93 4.79 -14.04 6.88
N TYR A 94 5.47 -15.19 6.89
CA TYR A 94 6.48 -15.52 7.90
C TYR A 94 7.72 -14.60 7.86
N LEU A 95 7.97 -13.91 6.74
CA LEU A 95 9.06 -12.95 6.61
C LEU A 95 8.77 -11.61 7.29
N LEU A 96 7.54 -11.35 7.71
CA LEU A 96 7.16 -10.10 8.38
C LEU A 96 8.08 -9.79 9.57
N LYS A 97 8.41 -10.82 10.37
CA LYS A 97 9.28 -10.65 11.54
C LYS A 97 10.66 -10.14 11.13
N HIS A 98 11.27 -10.76 10.12
CA HIS A 98 12.57 -10.34 9.58
C HIS A 98 12.50 -8.94 8.97
N GLY A 99 11.45 -8.63 8.21
CA GLY A 99 11.28 -7.30 7.64
C GLY A 99 11.17 -6.19 8.70
N VAL A 100 10.56 -6.48 9.85
CA VAL A 100 10.51 -5.55 10.99
C VAL A 100 11.88 -5.42 11.66
N GLU A 101 12.58 -6.54 11.90
CA GLU A 101 13.95 -6.54 12.43
C GLU A 101 14.88 -5.68 11.57
N ASP A 102 14.87 -5.88 10.25
CA ASP A 102 15.67 -5.12 9.28
C ASP A 102 15.35 -3.62 9.32
N SER A 103 14.07 -3.26 9.42
CA SER A 103 13.63 -1.86 9.46
C SER A 103 14.13 -1.16 10.73
N ILE A 104 14.10 -1.83 11.88
CA ILE A 104 14.63 -1.31 13.14
C ILE A 104 16.15 -1.14 13.05
N VAL A 105 16.86 -2.17 12.57
CA VAL A 105 18.32 -2.13 12.41
C VAL A 105 18.73 -1.00 11.47
N GLN A 106 18.02 -0.80 10.37
CA GLN A 106 18.28 0.28 9.42
C GLN A 106 18.18 1.66 10.09
N VAL A 107 17.13 1.92 10.88
CA VAL A 107 16.97 3.19 11.61
C VAL A 107 18.09 3.38 12.64
N ILE A 108 18.42 2.35 13.42
CA ILE A 108 19.49 2.41 14.43
C ILE A 108 20.84 2.69 13.76
N ALA A 109 21.16 1.99 12.66
CA ALA A 109 22.39 2.18 11.92
C ALA A 109 22.48 3.60 11.34
N GLN A 110 21.38 4.13 10.80
CA GLN A 110 21.33 5.50 10.29
C GLN A 110 21.55 6.53 11.40
N MET A 111 20.95 6.33 12.58
CA MET A 111 21.18 7.20 13.75
C MET A 111 22.63 7.15 14.22
N ALA A 112 23.23 5.96 14.31
CA ALA A 112 24.63 5.78 14.70
C ALA A 112 25.59 6.46 13.72
N LEU A 113 25.41 6.24 12.41
CA LEU A 113 26.21 6.90 11.36
C LEU A 113 26.05 8.42 11.38
N GLY A 114 24.83 8.92 11.61
CA GLY A 114 24.58 10.35 11.75
C GLY A 114 25.33 10.97 12.93
N ASN A 115 25.33 10.30 14.08
CA ASN A 115 26.08 10.74 15.25
C ASN A 115 27.60 10.73 15.03
N LEU A 116 28.13 9.67 14.42
CA LEU A 116 29.55 9.57 14.09
C LEU A 116 29.99 10.70 13.16
N ARG A 117 29.24 10.92 12.07
CA ARG A 117 29.52 12.03 11.14
C ARG A 117 29.51 13.38 11.84
N ASN A 118 28.53 13.64 12.71
CA ASN A 118 28.45 14.91 13.44
C ASN A 118 29.59 15.07 14.45
N SER A 119 30.08 13.99 15.06
CA SER A 119 31.23 14.03 15.97
C SER A 119 32.56 14.30 15.23
N GLU A 120 32.72 13.80 14.00
CA GLU A 120 33.89 14.12 13.18
C GLU A 120 33.96 15.61 12.81
N PHE A 121 32.83 16.26 12.52
CA PHE A 121 32.80 17.71 12.27
C PHE A 121 32.98 18.57 13.52
N ALA A 122 32.56 18.08 14.71
CA ALA A 122 32.76 18.79 15.97
C ALA A 122 34.22 18.77 16.46
N THR A 123 35.06 17.87 15.93
CA THR A 123 36.48 17.74 16.34
C THR A 123 37.43 18.55 15.45
N VAL A 124 36.92 19.21 14.40
CA VAL A 124 37.71 19.97 13.40
C VAL A 124 37.44 21.50 13.47
N ALA A 125 36.67 21.97 14.46
CA ALA A 125 36.44 23.40 14.74
C ALA A 125 37.11 23.79 16.07
#